data_AF-A0A6M0C579-F1
#
_entry.id   AF-A0A6M0C579-F1
#
_cell.length_a   1.000
_cell.length_b   1.000
_cell.length_c   1.000
_cell.angle_alpha   90.00
_cell.angle_beta   90.00
_cell.angle_gamma   90.00
#
_symmetry.space_group_name_H-M   'P 1'
#
loop_
_entity.id
_entity.type
_entity.pdbx_description
1 polymer ?
#
loop_
_entity_poly.entity_id
_entity_poly.type
_entity_poly.pdbx_seq_one_letter_code
_entity_poly.pdbx_strand_id
1 'polypeptide(L)'
;MKFIAKWPKNLKLGRWKLEPSSLQTRLTLGIALFSVLGLGSVALWTSWKMQQLLIVTHKHNIEQIAERFPRDVEMYSETWYVKKSLQKAIDNLTLANVFIWVKNQQGTVIVQSQNFQSDSDHFVLKSLAEMPSKPLVYPINGRYFVLCGGPLTVNGMNVGKLYIALDISRDQKMLVTMVMSLSVASILAIIGVTLAITVYIQRSLIPLRHISQLADNVNADILDRATVSLERAPSEVKELARTLDTMLGRLSDSWEQQRQFVSNVSHELRTPLTIVSGYLQSLLRRGNNLTEIQKEAISIASGEAQR
;
A
#
# COMPACT_ATOMS: atom_id res chain seq x y z
N MET A 1 9.15 -26.68 20.74
CA MET A 1 8.01 -26.15 19.96
C MET A 1 7.22 -25.20 20.87
N LYS A 2 6.86 -24.01 20.37
CA LYS A 2 6.19 -22.84 21.02
C LYS A 2 7.09 -21.78 21.67
N PHE A 3 7.68 -20.92 20.82
CA PHE A 3 8.08 -19.55 21.19
C PHE A 3 6.89 -18.63 20.85
N ILE A 4 6.16 -18.17 21.87
CA ILE A 4 5.12 -17.13 21.71
C ILE A 4 5.81 -15.79 21.93
N ALA A 5 6.03 -15.05 20.84
CA ALA A 5 6.58 -13.70 20.87
C ALA A 5 5.57 -12.74 21.53
N LYS A 6 5.88 -12.31 22.75
CA LYS A 6 5.18 -11.24 23.48
C LYS A 6 5.52 -9.91 22.80
N TRP A 7 4.62 -9.41 21.95
CA TRP A 7 4.74 -8.06 21.38
C TRP A 7 4.48 -6.99 22.45
N PRO A 8 5.28 -5.90 22.50
CA PRO A 8 5.11 -4.83 23.48
C PRO A 8 3.83 -4.03 23.18
N LYS A 9 2.98 -3.90 24.20
CA LYS A 9 1.60 -3.39 24.06
C LYS A 9 1.46 -1.89 23.79
N ASN A 10 2.50 -1.06 23.81
CA ASN A 10 2.32 0.39 23.71
C ASN A 10 3.53 1.09 23.08
N LEU A 11 3.56 1.26 21.77
CA LEU A 11 4.42 2.26 21.13
C LEU A 11 3.64 3.58 21.02
N LYS A 12 3.99 4.55 21.87
CA LYS A 12 3.45 5.92 21.81
C LYS A 12 4.25 6.73 20.78
N LEU A 13 3.82 6.73 19.51
CA LEU A 13 4.08 7.85 18.60
C LEU A 13 2.88 8.80 18.63
N GLY A 14 3.15 10.11 18.58
CA GLY A 14 2.25 11.19 19.00
C GLY A 14 0.79 11.12 18.51
N ARG A 15 -0.11 11.62 19.39
CA ARG A 15 -1.55 11.91 19.20
C ARG A 15 -2.48 10.80 18.69
N TRP A 16 -1.98 9.63 18.29
CA TRP A 16 -2.80 8.56 17.71
C TRP A 16 -2.75 7.33 18.61
N LYS A 17 -3.74 7.18 19.50
CA LYS A 17 -3.94 5.91 20.24
C LYS A 17 -4.39 4.85 19.22
N LEU A 18 -3.45 4.06 18.72
CA LEU A 18 -3.71 2.93 17.85
C LEU A 18 -4.10 1.72 18.71
N GLU A 19 -5.39 1.48 18.88
CA GLU A 19 -5.87 0.23 19.47
C GLU A 19 -5.83 -0.90 18.41
N PRO A 20 -5.10 -2.01 18.65
CA PRO A 20 -4.90 -3.06 17.65
C PRO A 20 -6.19 -3.85 17.32
N SER A 21 -7.22 -3.75 18.15
CA SER A 21 -8.55 -4.32 17.92
C SER A 21 -9.49 -3.42 17.11
N SER A 22 -9.11 -2.16 16.86
CA SER A 22 -9.98 -1.22 16.13
C SER A 22 -10.10 -1.62 14.66
N LEU A 23 -11.33 -1.58 14.14
CA LEU A 23 -11.60 -1.85 12.73
C LEU A 23 -10.82 -0.90 11.81
N GLN A 24 -10.61 0.34 12.27
CA GLN A 24 -9.81 1.36 11.59
C GLN A 24 -8.34 0.92 11.44
N THR A 25 -7.71 0.43 12.50
CA THR A 25 -6.28 0.05 12.47
C THR A 25 -6.07 -1.17 11.57
N ARG A 26 -6.96 -2.16 11.66
CA ARG A 26 -6.93 -3.36 10.80
C ARG A 26 -7.10 -3.00 9.32
N LEU A 27 -8.03 -2.11 8.98
CA LEU A 27 -8.26 -1.69 7.60
C LEU A 27 -7.08 -0.88 7.05
N THR A 28 -6.57 0.09 7.81
CA THR A 28 -5.41 0.89 7.39
C THR A 28 -4.16 0.04 7.19
N LEU A 29 -3.95 -0.96 8.07
CA LEU A 29 -2.77 -1.82 8.03
C LEU A 29 -2.85 -2.81 6.87
N GLY A 30 -4.03 -3.37 6.60
CA GLY A 30 -4.27 -4.23 5.44
C GLY A 30 -4.06 -3.49 4.11
N ILE A 31 -4.56 -2.26 4.01
CA ILE A 31 -4.41 -1.45 2.79
C ILE A 31 -2.97 -0.99 2.62
N ALA A 32 -2.31 -0.51 3.68
CA ALA A 32 -0.90 -0.13 3.61
C ALA A 32 -0.04 -1.32 3.14
N LEU A 33 -0.31 -2.52 3.67
CA LEU A 33 0.37 -3.74 3.24
C LEU A 33 0.12 -4.03 1.74
N PHE A 34 -1.13 -3.93 1.28
CA PHE A 34 -1.48 -4.14 -0.11
C PHE A 34 -0.83 -3.09 -1.05
N SER A 35 -0.83 -1.81 -0.68
CA SER A 35 -0.19 -0.74 -1.44
C SER A 35 1.32 -0.92 -1.54
N VAL A 36 1.96 -1.31 -0.42
CA VAL A 36 3.41 -1.60 -0.39
C VAL A 36 3.73 -2.79 -1.28
N LEU A 37 2.97 -3.88 -1.19
CA LEU A 37 3.20 -5.08 -2.00
C LEU A 37 2.94 -4.82 -3.49
N GLY A 38 1.85 -4.14 -3.83
CA GLY A 38 1.50 -3.83 -5.22
C GLY A 38 2.50 -2.89 -5.88
N LEU A 39 2.66 -1.68 -5.33
CA LEU A 39 3.56 -0.67 -5.92
C LEU A 39 5.03 -1.09 -5.82
N GLY A 40 5.42 -1.74 -4.72
CA GLY A 40 6.77 -2.27 -4.54
C GLY A 40 7.11 -3.36 -5.55
N SER A 41 6.20 -4.31 -5.79
CA SER A 41 6.40 -5.38 -6.78
C SER A 41 6.58 -4.82 -8.19
N VAL A 42 5.75 -3.86 -8.61
CA VAL A 42 5.86 -3.22 -9.93
C VAL A 42 7.19 -2.46 -10.07
N ALA A 43 7.61 -1.71 -9.05
CA ALA A 43 8.87 -0.98 -9.09
C ALA A 43 10.08 -1.93 -9.16
N LEU A 44 10.07 -3.02 -8.38
CA LEU A 44 11.12 -4.04 -8.41
C LEU A 44 11.18 -4.75 -9.76
N TRP A 45 10.02 -5.12 -10.30
CA TRP A 45 9.93 -5.81 -11.60
C TRP A 45 10.44 -4.92 -12.74
N THR A 46 10.03 -3.65 -12.78
CA THR A 46 10.47 -2.71 -13.81
C THR A 46 11.97 -2.43 -13.72
N SER A 47 12.51 -2.23 -12.51
CA SER A 47 13.95 -2.08 -12.29
C SER A 47 14.74 -3.29 -12.78
N TRP A 48 14.31 -4.50 -12.41
CA TRP A 48 14.96 -5.74 -12.85
C TRP A 48 14.88 -5.92 -14.37
N LYS A 49 13.71 -5.69 -14.97
CA LYS A 49 13.50 -5.81 -16.42
C LYS A 49 14.34 -4.81 -17.20
N MET A 50 14.48 -3.59 -16.70
CA MET A 50 15.30 -2.54 -17.33
C MET A 50 16.79 -2.91 -17.34
N GLN A 51 17.32 -3.45 -16.24
CA GLN A 51 18.70 -3.95 -16.18
C GLN A 51 18.95 -5.08 -17.19
N GLN A 52 18.01 -6.02 -17.30
CA GLN A 52 18.10 -7.11 -18.27
C GLN A 52 18.08 -6.59 -19.71
N LEU A 53 17.17 -5.67 -20.03
CA LEU A 53 17.06 -5.09 -21.37
C LEU A 53 18.35 -4.39 -21.77
N LEU A 54 18.93 -3.56 -20.89
CA LEU A 54 20.16 -2.83 -21.17
C LEU A 54 21.33 -3.76 -21.50
N ILE A 55 21.51 -4.82 -20.71
CA ILE A 55 22.57 -5.82 -20.96
C ILE A 55 22.35 -6.49 -22.32
N VAL A 56 21.13 -6.93 -22.62
CA VAL A 56 20.82 -7.59 -23.89
C VAL A 56 21.06 -6.67 -25.07
N THR A 57 20.63 -5.41 -25.00
CA THR A 57 20.82 -4.41 -26.06
C THR A 57 22.30 -4.17 -26.33
N HIS A 58 23.13 -3.95 -25.31
CA HIS A 58 24.56 -3.72 -25.52
C HIS A 58 25.30 -4.95 -26.02
N LYS A 59 24.91 -6.15 -25.58
CA LYS A 59 25.47 -7.40 -26.10
C LYS A 59 25.16 -7.56 -27.59
N HIS A 60 23.91 -7.33 -28.00
CA HIS A 60 23.51 -7.43 -29.40
C HIS A 60 24.22 -6.40 -30.29
N ASN A 61 24.37 -5.16 -29.81
CA ASN A 61 25.10 -4.12 -30.55
C ASN A 61 26.56 -4.49 -30.81
N ILE A 62 27.26 -5.05 -29.81
CA ILE A 62 28.64 -5.50 -29.99
C ILE A 62 28.72 -6.70 -30.93
N GLU A 63 27.79 -7.65 -30.83
CA GLU A 63 27.75 -8.82 -31.70
C GLU A 63 27.59 -8.40 -33.17
N GLN A 64 26.70 -7.43 -33.45
CA GLN A 64 26.57 -6.85 -34.78
C GLN A 64 27.85 -6.17 -35.27
N ILE A 65 28.55 -5.40 -34.41
CA ILE A 65 29.83 -4.78 -34.77
C ILE A 65 30.88 -5.86 -35.07
N ALA A 66 30.96 -6.90 -34.23
CA ALA A 66 31.91 -8.00 -34.38
C ALA A 66 31.69 -8.80 -35.67
N GLU A 67 30.43 -9.03 -36.05
CA GLU A 67 30.09 -9.76 -37.29
C GLU A 67 30.22 -8.91 -38.55
N ARG A 68 30.06 -7.59 -38.45
CA ARG A 68 30.17 -6.66 -39.57
C ARG A 68 31.62 -6.26 -39.86
N PHE A 69 32.45 -6.17 -38.83
CA PHE A 69 33.82 -5.67 -38.96
C PHE A 69 34.67 -6.42 -40.01
N PRO A 70 34.74 -7.78 -40.03
CA PRO A 70 35.53 -8.49 -41.05
C PRO A 70 35.02 -8.22 -42.48
N ARG A 71 33.70 -8.12 -42.67
CA ARG A 71 33.06 -7.83 -43.95
C ARG A 71 33.39 -6.44 -44.46
N ASP A 72 33.35 -5.43 -43.59
CA ASP A 72 33.72 -4.06 -43.96
C ASP A 72 35.21 -3.96 -44.33
N VAL A 73 36.09 -4.70 -43.64
CA VAL A 73 37.54 -4.75 -43.95
C VAL A 73 37.81 -5.41 -45.30
N GLU A 74 37.11 -6.52 -45.60
CA GLU A 74 37.19 -7.22 -46.90
C GLU A 74 36.78 -6.29 -48.04
N MET A 75 35.63 -5.60 -47.92
CA MET A 75 35.17 -4.62 -48.90
C MET A 75 36.19 -3.49 -49.15
N TYR A 76 36.84 -2.99 -48.10
CA TYR A 76 37.86 -1.94 -48.23
C TYR A 76 39.21 -2.46 -48.73
N SER A 77 39.50 -3.75 -48.56
CA SER A 77 40.76 -4.37 -48.98
C SER A 77 40.90 -4.47 -50.51
N GLU A 78 39.78 -4.43 -51.23
CA GLU A 78 39.78 -4.35 -52.70
C GLU A 78 40.37 -3.04 -53.22
N THR A 79 40.31 -1.97 -52.41
CA THR A 79 40.72 -0.62 -52.79
C THR A 79 42.02 -0.16 -52.10
N TRP A 80 42.33 -0.65 -50.90
CA TRP A 80 43.47 -0.22 -50.10
C TRP A 80 44.23 -1.38 -49.45
N TYR A 81 45.50 -1.14 -49.08
CA TYR A 81 46.30 -2.09 -48.28
C TYR A 81 45.62 -2.45 -46.94
N VAL A 82 45.83 -3.70 -46.47
CA VAL A 82 45.19 -4.29 -45.27
C VAL A 82 45.21 -3.38 -44.03
N LYS A 83 46.33 -2.70 -43.75
CA LYS A 83 46.40 -1.78 -42.59
C LYS A 83 45.46 -0.57 -42.75
N LYS A 84 45.31 -0.05 -43.96
CA LYS A 84 44.47 1.11 -44.26
C LYS A 84 42.99 0.73 -44.31
N SER A 85 42.64 -0.47 -44.82
CA SER A 85 41.28 -1.00 -44.76
C SER A 85 40.83 -1.28 -43.32
N LEU A 86 41.72 -1.85 -42.49
CA LEU A 86 41.48 -2.03 -41.06
C LEU A 86 41.22 -0.70 -40.35
N GLN A 87 42.06 0.31 -40.58
CA GLN A 87 41.86 1.63 -39.98
C GLN A 87 40.54 2.26 -40.45
N LYS A 88 40.20 2.14 -41.75
CA LYS A 88 38.95 2.68 -42.30
C LYS A 88 37.71 2.02 -41.70
N ALA A 89 37.74 0.69 -41.52
CA ALA A 89 36.65 -0.04 -40.87
C ALA A 89 36.50 0.36 -39.39
N ILE A 90 37.62 0.50 -38.67
CA ILE A 90 37.60 1.03 -37.30
C ILE A 90 36.98 2.42 -37.27
N ASP A 91 37.47 3.36 -38.09
CA ASP A 91 37.01 4.74 -38.08
C ASP A 91 35.50 4.86 -38.40
N ASN A 92 34.94 3.94 -39.20
CA ASN A 92 33.52 3.95 -39.58
C ASN A 92 32.60 3.29 -38.53
N LEU A 93 33.13 2.35 -37.74
CA LEU A 93 32.39 1.62 -36.70
C LEU A 93 32.61 2.19 -35.29
N THR A 94 33.59 3.07 -35.12
CA THR A 94 33.91 3.71 -33.84
C THR A 94 32.88 4.79 -33.52
N LEU A 95 32.12 4.57 -32.45
CA LEU A 95 31.30 5.59 -31.78
C LEU A 95 32.05 6.13 -30.55
N ALA A 96 31.55 7.22 -29.96
CA ALA A 96 32.19 7.87 -28.81
C ALA A 96 32.50 6.93 -27.62
N ASN A 97 31.70 5.88 -27.43
CA ASN A 97 31.83 4.90 -26.34
C ASN A 97 32.25 3.49 -26.79
N VAL A 98 32.58 3.30 -28.07
CA VAL A 98 33.03 2.01 -28.62
C VAL A 98 34.52 2.11 -28.90
N PHE A 99 35.28 1.17 -28.35
CA PHE A 99 36.72 1.08 -28.51
C PHE A 99 37.05 -0.19 -29.29
N ILE A 100 37.77 -0.05 -30.39
CA ILE A 100 38.10 -1.16 -31.28
C ILE A 100 39.62 -1.17 -31.49
N TRP A 101 40.24 -2.34 -31.32
CA TRP A 101 41.65 -2.51 -31.67
C TRP A 101 41.91 -3.92 -32.18
N VAL A 102 42.94 -4.04 -33.00
CA VAL A 102 43.36 -5.31 -33.59
C VAL A 102 44.78 -5.60 -33.15
N LYS A 103 45.02 -6.81 -32.62
CA LYS A 103 46.36 -7.29 -32.31
C LYS A 103 46.80 -8.34 -33.34
N ASN A 104 48.08 -8.36 -33.68
CA ASN A 104 48.65 -9.43 -34.48
C ASN A 104 48.83 -10.72 -33.65
N GLN A 105 49.34 -11.78 -34.27
CA GLN A 105 49.61 -13.07 -33.60
C GLN A 105 50.70 -12.97 -32.50
N GLN A 106 51.55 -11.94 -32.56
CA GLN A 106 52.60 -11.66 -31.56
C GLN A 106 52.08 -10.80 -30.40
N GLY A 107 50.78 -10.45 -30.38
CA GLY A 107 50.16 -9.64 -29.34
C GLY A 107 50.35 -8.13 -29.47
N THR A 108 51.00 -7.64 -30.53
CA THR A 108 51.20 -6.20 -30.76
C THR A 108 49.99 -5.58 -31.46
N VAL A 109 49.62 -4.35 -31.07
CA VAL A 109 48.47 -3.64 -31.66
C VAL A 109 48.84 -3.13 -33.05
N ILE A 110 48.07 -3.54 -34.08
CA ILE A 110 48.27 -3.14 -35.48
C ILE A 110 47.58 -1.80 -35.77
N VAL A 111 46.32 -1.70 -35.33
CA VAL A 111 45.44 -0.54 -35.50
C VAL A 111 44.54 -0.42 -34.27
N GLN A 112 44.07 0.80 -34.00
CA GLN A 112 43.18 1.10 -32.88
C GLN A 112 42.29 2.30 -33.21
N SER A 113 41.16 2.40 -32.54
CA SER A 113 40.25 3.53 -32.63
C SER A 113 40.91 4.81 -32.09
N GLN A 114 40.57 5.96 -32.66
CA GLN A 114 41.20 7.24 -32.28
C GLN A 114 40.78 7.70 -30.88
N ASN A 115 39.58 7.31 -30.44
CA ASN A 115 39.08 7.56 -29.09
C ASN A 115 39.83 6.77 -28.00
N PHE A 116 40.78 5.90 -28.36
CA PHE A 116 41.57 5.06 -27.46
C PHE A 116 42.72 5.79 -26.74
N GLN A 117 42.89 7.11 -26.94
CA GLN A 117 44.12 7.82 -26.58
C GLN A 117 44.18 8.43 -25.17
N SER A 118 43.13 8.38 -24.34
CA SER A 118 43.07 9.29 -23.17
C SER A 118 42.46 8.74 -21.87
N ASP A 119 42.81 7.53 -21.43
CA ASP A 119 42.41 7.07 -20.09
C ASP A 119 43.25 5.91 -19.54
N SER A 120 43.38 5.83 -18.21
CA SER A 120 44.06 4.76 -17.49
C SER A 120 43.43 3.37 -17.69
N ASP A 121 42.13 3.32 -17.95
CA ASP A 121 41.37 2.09 -18.22
C ASP A 121 41.82 1.38 -19.50
N HIS A 122 42.36 2.13 -20.47
CA HIS A 122 42.85 1.59 -21.73
C HIS A 122 44.03 0.63 -21.53
N PHE A 123 44.86 0.87 -20.51
CA PHE A 123 45.98 -0.01 -20.19
C PHE A 123 45.47 -1.38 -19.75
N VAL A 124 44.43 -1.41 -18.90
CA VAL A 124 43.81 -2.65 -18.41
C VAL A 124 43.12 -3.41 -19.55
N LEU A 125 42.41 -2.69 -20.43
CA LEU A 125 41.78 -3.27 -21.62
C LEU A 125 42.81 -3.89 -22.58
N LYS A 126 43.96 -3.24 -22.75
CA LYS A 126 45.07 -3.74 -23.57
C LYS A 126 45.82 -4.89 -22.92
N SER A 127 45.91 -4.93 -21.60
CA SER A 127 46.62 -6.00 -20.86
C SER A 127 45.81 -7.29 -20.74
N LEU A 128 44.51 -7.26 -21.00
CA LEU A 128 43.70 -8.49 -21.06
C LEU A 128 44.22 -9.39 -22.19
N ALA A 129 44.86 -10.48 -21.78
CA ALA A 129 45.48 -11.46 -22.67
C ALA A 129 44.44 -12.21 -23.51
N GLU A 130 43.28 -12.49 -22.90
CA GLU A 130 42.15 -13.13 -23.56
C GLU A 130 40.86 -12.38 -23.23
N MET A 131 40.14 -11.97 -24.27
CA MET A 131 38.78 -11.45 -24.14
C MET A 131 37.77 -12.56 -24.40
N PRO A 132 36.58 -12.49 -23.78
CA PRO A 132 35.55 -13.49 -24.00
C PRO A 132 35.08 -13.43 -25.46
N SER A 133 34.84 -14.61 -26.04
CA SER A 133 34.28 -14.75 -27.40
C SER A 133 32.82 -14.32 -27.48
N LYS A 134 32.13 -14.27 -26.34
CA LYS A 134 30.76 -13.76 -26.22
C LYS A 134 30.75 -12.46 -25.41
N PRO A 135 29.91 -11.48 -25.78
CA PRO A 135 29.79 -10.22 -25.05
C PRO A 135 29.50 -10.41 -23.55
N LEU A 136 30.41 -9.95 -22.69
CA LEU A 136 30.28 -10.00 -21.23
C LEU A 136 30.58 -8.64 -20.59
N VAL A 137 29.83 -8.30 -19.54
CA VAL A 137 30.02 -7.07 -18.78
C VAL A 137 31.15 -7.25 -17.77
N TYR A 138 32.14 -6.35 -17.77
CA TYR A 138 33.27 -6.32 -16.86
C TYR A 138 33.38 -4.95 -16.17
N PRO A 139 33.49 -4.93 -14.83
CA PRO A 139 33.84 -3.71 -14.11
C PRO A 139 35.36 -3.46 -14.16
N ILE A 140 35.78 -2.25 -14.54
CA ILE A 140 37.17 -1.80 -14.56
C ILE A 140 37.22 -0.42 -13.93
N ASN A 141 37.97 -0.25 -12.83
CA ASN A 141 38.14 1.04 -12.11
C ASN A 141 36.83 1.83 -11.84
N GLY A 142 35.73 1.12 -11.57
CA GLY A 142 34.42 1.73 -11.30
C GLY A 142 33.61 2.11 -12.55
N ARG A 143 34.10 1.78 -13.75
CA ARG A 143 33.36 1.82 -15.00
C ARG A 143 32.94 0.42 -15.43
N TYR A 144 31.88 0.35 -16.22
CA TYR A 144 31.35 -0.90 -16.75
C TYR A 144 31.58 -0.95 -18.25
N PHE A 145 32.29 -1.98 -18.69
CA PHE A 145 32.56 -2.23 -20.09
C PHE A 145 31.91 -3.53 -20.55
N VAL A 146 31.39 -3.57 -21.77
CA VAL A 146 31.04 -4.83 -22.43
C VAL A 146 32.17 -5.21 -23.36
N LEU A 147 32.76 -6.37 -23.13
CA LEU A 147 33.95 -6.84 -23.83
C LEU A 147 33.59 -8.00 -24.76
N CYS A 148 34.17 -7.99 -25.95
CA CYS A 148 34.11 -9.09 -26.91
C CYS A 148 35.41 -9.15 -27.70
N GLY A 149 35.92 -10.35 -27.95
CA GLY A 149 37.09 -10.55 -28.79
C GLY A 149 37.01 -11.83 -29.59
N GLY A 150 37.59 -11.82 -30.79
CA GLY A 150 37.54 -12.97 -31.69
C GLY A 150 38.68 -12.97 -32.71
N PRO A 151 38.92 -14.12 -33.37
CA PRO A 151 39.87 -14.18 -34.48
C PRO A 151 39.37 -13.30 -35.64
N LEU A 152 40.28 -12.56 -36.27
CA LEU A 152 40.00 -11.72 -37.42
C LEU A 152 40.59 -12.37 -38.67
N THR A 153 39.70 -12.93 -39.49
CA THR A 153 40.03 -13.48 -40.80
C THR A 153 39.48 -12.57 -41.89
N VAL A 154 40.34 -12.18 -42.83
CA VAL A 154 39.98 -11.37 -44.01
C VAL A 154 40.42 -12.15 -45.24
N ASN A 155 39.52 -12.40 -46.18
CA ASN A 155 39.77 -13.18 -47.41
C ASN A 155 40.40 -14.56 -47.12
N GLY A 156 39.99 -15.21 -46.03
CA GLY A 156 40.54 -16.51 -45.60
C GLY A 156 41.92 -16.45 -44.91
N MET A 157 42.57 -15.29 -44.84
CA MET A 157 43.84 -15.11 -44.14
C MET A 157 43.62 -14.60 -42.72
N ASN A 158 44.30 -15.20 -41.74
CA ASN A 158 44.26 -14.75 -40.34
C ASN A 158 45.13 -13.51 -40.15
N VAL A 159 44.50 -12.36 -39.98
CA VAL A 159 45.16 -11.05 -39.83
C VAL A 159 45.49 -10.76 -38.35
N GLY A 160 44.82 -11.43 -37.41
CA GLY A 160 45.04 -11.25 -35.98
C GLY A 160 43.80 -11.53 -35.14
N LYS A 161 43.68 -10.84 -34.00
CA LYS A 161 42.50 -10.87 -33.13
C LYS A 161 41.87 -9.48 -33.05
N LEU A 162 40.56 -9.41 -33.26
CA LEU A 162 39.73 -8.23 -33.07
C LEU A 162 39.29 -8.15 -31.60
N TYR A 163 39.35 -6.96 -31.04
CA TYR A 163 38.87 -6.67 -29.69
C TYR A 163 37.97 -5.46 -29.72
N ILE A 164 36.83 -5.57 -29.04
CA ILE A 164 35.82 -4.53 -28.92
C ILE A 164 35.49 -4.35 -27.43
N ALA A 165 35.54 -3.11 -26.97
CA ALA A 165 35.06 -2.71 -25.66
C ALA A 165 34.05 -1.58 -25.78
N LEU A 166 32.89 -1.71 -25.14
CA LEU A 166 31.86 -0.68 -25.08
C LEU A 166 31.75 -0.14 -23.67
N ASP A 167 31.92 1.16 -23.48
CA ASP A 167 31.65 1.81 -22.18
C ASP A 167 30.14 2.03 -22.00
N ILE A 168 29.57 1.35 -21.01
CA ILE A 168 28.16 1.45 -20.62
C ILE A 168 27.97 2.19 -19.28
N SER A 169 29.03 2.86 -18.79
CA SER A 169 29.01 3.54 -17.49
C SER A 169 28.02 4.70 -17.46
N ARG A 170 27.89 5.43 -18.58
CA ARG A 170 26.92 6.52 -18.69
C ARG A 170 25.49 6.00 -18.61
N ASP A 171 25.22 4.91 -19.34
CA ASP A 171 23.89 4.29 -19.38
C ASP A 171 23.54 3.67 -18.03
N GLN A 172 24.50 3.04 -17.35
CA GLN A 172 24.34 2.58 -15.96
C GLN A 172 24.03 3.73 -15.00
N LYS A 173 24.76 4.85 -15.06
CA LYS A 173 24.48 6.02 -14.20
C LYS A 173 23.09 6.60 -14.45
N MET A 174 22.69 6.68 -15.72
CA MET A 174 21.36 7.14 -16.11
C MET A 174 20.27 6.20 -15.58
N LEU A 175 20.47 4.87 -15.71
CA LEU A 175 19.57 3.87 -15.13
C LEU A 175 19.47 3.98 -13.61
N VAL A 176 20.58 4.09 -12.89
CA VAL A 176 20.57 4.23 -11.42
C VAL A 176 19.82 5.49 -11.01
N THR A 177 20.03 6.60 -11.72
CA THR A 177 19.32 7.86 -11.45
C THR A 177 17.81 7.72 -11.71
N MET A 178 17.42 7.06 -12.80
CA MET A 178 16.01 6.78 -13.11
C MET A 178 15.38 5.88 -12.05
N VAL A 179 16.03 4.77 -11.68
CA VAL A 179 15.56 3.84 -10.65
C VAL A 179 15.43 4.55 -9.30
N MET A 180 16.38 5.41 -8.93
CA MET A 180 16.31 6.20 -7.70
C MET A 180 15.14 7.20 -7.73
N SER A 181 14.93 7.90 -8.85
CA SER A 181 13.79 8.82 -8.98
C SER A 181 12.45 8.08 -8.91
N LEU A 182 12.36 6.90 -9.53
CA LEU A 182 11.17 6.04 -9.50
C LEU A 182 10.93 5.49 -8.10
N SER A 183 11.97 5.06 -7.39
CA SER A 183 11.82 4.53 -6.02
C SER A 183 11.33 5.61 -5.06
N VAL A 184 11.88 6.83 -5.15
CA VAL A 184 11.39 7.99 -4.38
C VAL A 184 9.93 8.29 -4.72
N ALA A 185 9.57 8.32 -6.00
CA ALA A 185 8.20 8.54 -6.44
C ALA A 185 7.23 7.46 -5.93
N SER A 186 7.62 6.18 -5.98
CA SER A 186 6.83 5.06 -5.45
C SER A 186 6.64 5.16 -3.93
N ILE A 187 7.67 5.53 -3.18
CA ILE A 187 7.57 5.73 -1.73
C ILE A 187 6.59 6.86 -1.42
N LEU A 188 6.72 8.01 -2.11
CA LEU A 188 5.80 9.14 -1.94
C LEU A 188 4.36 8.76 -2.31
N ALA A 189 4.17 7.98 -3.38
CA ALA A 189 2.85 7.48 -3.77
C ALA A 189 2.24 6.56 -2.70
N ILE A 190 3.01 5.61 -2.15
CA ILE A 190 2.57 4.73 -1.06
C ILE A 190 2.15 5.55 0.16
N ILE A 191 2.96 6.53 0.56
CA ILE A 191 2.65 7.42 1.69
C ILE A 191 1.38 8.22 1.41
N GLY A 192 1.27 8.81 0.21
CA GLY A 192 0.11 9.60 -0.20
C GLY A 192 -1.19 8.79 -0.20
N VAL A 193 -1.17 7.59 -0.78
CA VAL A 193 -2.31 6.67 -0.81
C VAL A 193 -2.70 6.22 0.61
N THR A 194 -1.72 5.84 1.42
CA THR A 194 -1.96 5.41 2.82
C THR A 194 -2.57 6.54 3.64
N LEU A 195 -2.07 7.78 3.50
CA LEU A 195 -2.59 8.94 4.20
C LEU A 195 -4.00 9.30 3.75
N ALA A 196 -4.23 9.37 2.43
CA ALA A 196 -5.54 9.69 1.85
C ALA A 196 -6.61 8.70 2.32
N ILE A 197 -6.29 7.40 2.30
CA ILE A 197 -7.21 6.34 2.74
C ILE A 197 -7.43 6.39 4.24
N THR A 198 -6.40 6.64 5.04
CA THR A 198 -6.54 6.78 6.50
C THR A 198 -7.50 7.92 6.85
N VAL A 199 -7.38 9.07 6.19
CA VAL A 199 -8.29 10.21 6.36
C VAL A 199 -9.71 9.87 5.89
N TYR A 200 -9.84 9.14 4.78
CA TYR A 200 -11.13 8.68 4.27
C TYR A 200 -11.84 7.77 5.27
N ILE A 201 -11.17 6.71 5.75
CA ILE A 201 -11.73 5.77 6.73
C ILE A 201 -12.11 6.49 8.02
N GLN A 202 -11.27 7.41 8.51
CA GLN A 202 -11.58 8.21 9.70
C GLN A 202 -12.90 8.97 9.54
N ARG A 203 -13.06 9.68 8.42
CA ARG A 203 -14.29 10.45 8.15
C ARG A 203 -15.51 9.54 8.02
N SER A 204 -15.36 8.38 7.37
CA SER A 204 -16.45 7.41 7.20
C SER A 204 -16.88 6.73 8.51
N LEU A 205 -16.00 6.62 9.51
CA LEU A 205 -16.28 6.00 10.81
C LEU A 205 -16.76 6.99 11.90
N ILE A 206 -16.67 8.30 11.68
CA ILE A 206 -17.21 9.30 12.64
C ILE A 206 -18.69 9.04 12.99
N PRO A 207 -19.60 8.78 12.03
CA PRO A 207 -21.02 8.59 12.36
C PRO A 207 -21.28 7.35 13.20
N LEU A 208 -20.49 6.28 13.06
CA LEU A 208 -20.58 5.08 13.91
C LEU A 208 -20.31 5.40 15.39
N ARG A 209 -19.41 6.34 15.68
CA ARG A 209 -19.18 6.79 17.06
C ARG A 209 -20.38 7.55 17.61
N HIS A 210 -21.03 8.38 16.80
CA HIS A 210 -22.25 9.08 17.21
C HIS A 210 -23.39 8.10 17.50
N ILE A 211 -23.58 7.09 16.64
CA ILE A 211 -24.56 6.02 16.83
C ILE A 211 -24.28 5.25 18.14
N SER A 212 -23.02 4.88 18.40
CA SER A 212 -22.63 4.22 19.66
C SER A 212 -22.90 5.08 20.88
N GLN A 213 -22.59 6.38 20.81
CA GLN A 213 -22.84 7.32 21.91
C GLN A 213 -24.33 7.54 22.17
N LEU A 214 -25.16 7.55 21.12
CA LEU A 214 -26.61 7.63 21.27
C LEU A 214 -27.15 6.36 21.92
N ALA A 215 -26.69 5.18 21.51
CA ALA A 215 -27.07 3.91 22.11
C ALA A 215 -26.68 3.83 23.61
N ASP A 216 -25.50 4.32 23.97
CA ASP A 216 -25.04 4.33 25.38
C ASP A 216 -25.82 5.32 26.26
N ASN A 217 -26.40 6.37 25.68
CA ASN A 217 -27.12 7.43 26.41
C ASN A 217 -28.65 7.37 26.21
N VAL A 218 -29.21 6.26 25.72
CA VAL A 218 -30.66 6.09 25.62
C VAL A 218 -31.26 6.15 27.01
N ASN A 219 -31.92 7.27 27.30
CA ASN A 219 -32.69 7.50 28.51
C ASN A 219 -34.11 7.90 28.09
N ALA A 220 -35.13 7.53 28.89
CA ALA A 220 -36.55 7.68 28.52
C ALA A 220 -36.97 9.11 28.09
N ASP A 221 -36.19 10.12 28.45
CA ASP A 221 -36.43 11.55 28.17
C ASP A 221 -35.84 12.05 26.83
N ILE A 222 -35.00 11.24 26.15
CA ILE A 222 -34.21 11.65 24.97
C ILE A 222 -34.69 10.99 23.65
N LEU A 223 -35.61 10.02 23.72
CA LEU A 223 -36.02 9.23 22.54
C LEU A 223 -36.59 10.08 21.39
N ASP A 224 -37.20 11.24 21.69
CA ASP A 224 -37.81 12.12 20.69
C ASP A 224 -36.82 13.01 19.91
N ARG A 225 -35.53 13.07 20.30
CA ARG A 225 -34.57 14.07 19.75
C ARG A 225 -33.37 13.51 19.00
N ALA A 226 -33.21 12.20 18.90
CA ALA A 226 -32.04 11.59 18.28
C ALA A 226 -32.20 11.44 16.75
N THR A 227 -31.98 12.50 15.97
CA THR A 227 -31.80 12.37 14.51
C THR A 227 -30.31 12.52 14.16
N VAL A 228 -29.69 11.43 13.72
CA VAL A 228 -28.29 11.47 13.26
C VAL A 228 -28.26 11.98 11.83
N SER A 229 -27.78 13.20 11.61
CA SER A 229 -27.53 13.68 10.25
C SER A 229 -26.37 12.90 9.62
N LEU A 230 -26.67 12.08 8.60
CA LEU A 230 -25.75 11.12 7.99
C LEU A 230 -25.40 11.45 6.53
N GLU A 231 -25.59 12.68 6.06
CA GLU A 231 -25.49 13.02 4.63
C GLU A 231 -24.22 12.49 3.94
N ARG A 232 -23.06 12.53 4.62
CA ARG A 232 -21.75 12.08 4.10
C ARG A 232 -21.32 10.67 4.52
N ALA A 233 -22.18 9.90 5.19
CA ALA A 233 -21.85 8.54 5.60
C ALA A 233 -21.99 7.52 4.45
N PRO A 234 -21.21 6.42 4.45
CA PRO A 234 -21.42 5.30 3.55
C PRO A 234 -22.84 4.73 3.65
N SER A 235 -23.33 4.09 2.59
CA SER A 235 -24.68 3.51 2.52
C SER A 235 -24.93 2.50 3.65
N GLU A 236 -23.93 1.69 3.98
CA GLU A 236 -23.99 0.67 5.03
C GLU A 236 -24.20 1.30 6.41
N VAL A 237 -23.56 2.45 6.66
CA VAL A 237 -23.70 3.19 7.92
C VAL A 237 -25.06 3.89 7.99
N LYS A 238 -25.56 4.40 6.87
CA LYS A 238 -26.92 4.99 6.76
C LYS A 238 -28.00 3.95 7.03
N GLU A 239 -27.84 2.74 6.50
CA GLU A 239 -28.77 1.64 6.73
C GLU A 239 -28.81 1.25 8.21
N LEU A 240 -27.64 1.05 8.83
CA LEU A 240 -27.54 0.76 10.27
C LEU A 240 -28.22 1.82 11.13
N ALA A 241 -28.01 3.10 10.81
CA ALA A 241 -28.63 4.19 11.55
C ALA A 241 -30.16 4.18 11.42
N ARG A 242 -30.70 3.98 10.21
CA ARG A 242 -32.15 3.85 10.01
C ARG A 242 -32.75 2.70 10.80
N THR A 243 -32.05 1.57 10.86
CA THR A 243 -32.49 0.42 11.67
C THR A 243 -32.50 0.76 13.16
N LEU A 244 -31.48 1.47 13.66
CA LEU A 244 -31.45 1.92 15.05
C LEU A 244 -32.59 2.91 15.34
N ASP A 245 -32.81 3.90 14.48
CA ASP A 245 -33.90 4.88 14.63
C ASP A 245 -35.26 4.18 14.68
N THR A 246 -35.47 3.17 13.83
CA THR A 246 -36.70 2.36 13.83
C THR A 246 -36.87 1.59 15.15
N MET A 247 -35.79 1.03 15.70
CA MET A 247 -35.83 0.32 16.99
C MET A 247 -36.12 1.28 18.14
N LEU A 248 -35.51 2.48 18.14
CA LEU A 248 -35.78 3.51 19.14
C LEU A 248 -37.23 3.99 19.08
N GLY A 249 -37.79 4.20 17.88
CA GLY A 249 -39.20 4.55 17.71
C GLY A 249 -40.15 3.51 18.33
N ARG A 250 -39.93 2.23 18.03
CA ARG A 250 -40.73 1.13 18.61
C ARG A 250 -40.63 1.05 20.14
N LEU A 251 -39.44 1.32 20.68
CA LEU A 251 -39.22 1.33 22.13
C LEU A 251 -39.97 2.51 22.79
N SER A 252 -39.95 3.69 22.17
CA SER A 252 -40.71 4.86 22.61
C SER A 252 -42.21 4.57 22.65
N ASP A 253 -42.75 4.02 21.56
CA ASP A 253 -44.17 3.66 21.46
C ASP A 253 -44.59 2.66 22.56
N SER A 254 -43.76 1.64 22.81
CA SER A 254 -44.02 0.66 23.87
C SER A 254 -44.00 1.26 25.27
N TRP A 255 -43.14 2.25 25.53
CA TRP A 255 -43.10 2.94 26.81
C TRP A 255 -44.32 3.82 27.03
N GLU A 256 -44.77 4.54 26.00
CA GLU A 256 -45.97 5.38 26.10
C GLU A 256 -47.22 4.51 26.32
N GLN A 257 -47.33 3.39 25.61
CA GLN A 257 -48.40 2.40 25.85
C GLN A 257 -48.41 1.87 27.29
N GLN A 258 -47.22 1.53 27.84
CA GLN A 258 -47.11 1.06 29.21
C GLN A 258 -47.52 2.15 30.21
N ARG A 259 -47.11 3.39 29.98
CA ARG A 259 -47.47 4.54 30.84
C ARG A 259 -48.97 4.82 30.80
N GLN A 260 -49.57 4.77 29.63
CA GLN A 260 -51.02 4.93 29.45
C GLN A 260 -51.79 3.79 30.11
N PHE A 261 -51.31 2.54 30.01
CA PHE A 261 -51.91 1.40 30.70
C PHE A 261 -51.89 1.58 32.22
N VAL A 262 -50.73 1.92 32.82
CA VAL A 262 -50.61 2.14 34.27
C VAL A 262 -51.51 3.29 34.72
N SER A 263 -51.58 4.38 33.95
CA SER A 263 -52.49 5.50 34.22
C SER A 263 -53.95 5.07 34.21
N ASN A 264 -54.37 4.35 33.16
CA ASN A 264 -55.75 3.88 33.01
C ASN A 264 -56.13 2.90 34.13
N VAL A 265 -55.26 1.93 34.46
CA VAL A 265 -55.48 1.00 35.57
C VAL A 265 -55.59 1.75 36.91
N SER A 266 -54.74 2.75 37.14
CA SER A 266 -54.82 3.58 38.35
C SER A 266 -56.14 4.34 38.44
N HIS A 267 -56.65 4.84 37.32
CA HIS A 267 -57.95 5.50 37.24
C HIS A 267 -59.13 4.55 37.47
N GLU A 268 -59.11 3.37 36.82
CA GLU A 268 -60.16 2.35 36.94
C GLU A 268 -60.21 1.73 38.34
N LEU A 269 -59.08 1.62 39.05
CA LEU A 269 -59.04 1.13 40.43
C LEU A 269 -59.44 2.18 41.47
N ARG A 270 -59.19 3.47 41.20
CA ARG A 270 -59.54 4.56 42.13
C ARG A 270 -61.05 4.61 42.41
N THR A 271 -61.88 4.44 41.38
CA THR A 271 -63.34 4.49 41.50
C THR A 271 -63.91 3.43 42.45
N PRO A 272 -63.67 2.12 42.25
CA PRO A 272 -64.16 1.08 43.16
C PRO A 272 -63.55 1.19 44.56
N LEU A 273 -62.25 1.54 44.69
CA LEU A 273 -61.63 1.74 46.01
C LEU A 273 -62.26 2.91 46.78
N THR A 274 -62.59 4.00 46.09
CA THR A 274 -63.30 5.14 46.68
C THR A 274 -64.70 4.73 47.15
N ILE A 275 -65.42 3.91 46.37
CA ILE A 275 -66.74 3.38 46.74
C ILE A 275 -66.63 2.48 47.97
N VAL A 276 -65.68 1.54 48.00
CA VAL A 276 -65.44 0.65 49.15
C VAL A 276 -65.10 1.45 50.39
N SER A 277 -64.18 2.42 50.30
CA SER A 277 -63.83 3.30 51.41
C SER A 277 -65.04 4.09 51.92
N GLY A 278 -65.88 4.62 51.02
CA GLY A 278 -67.12 5.31 51.39
C GLY A 278 -68.11 4.44 52.18
N TYR A 279 -68.26 3.16 51.80
CA TYR A 279 -69.07 2.21 52.55
C TYR A 279 -68.47 1.88 53.92
N LEU A 280 -67.15 1.63 54.00
CA LEU A 280 -66.46 1.35 55.27
C LEU A 280 -66.57 2.53 56.25
N GLN A 281 -66.40 3.76 55.78
CA GLN A 281 -66.60 4.97 56.59
C GLN A 281 -68.05 5.14 57.07
N SER A 282 -69.02 4.82 56.22
CA SER A 282 -70.45 4.86 56.59
C SER A 282 -70.77 3.86 57.71
N LEU A 283 -70.22 2.65 57.62
CA LEU A 283 -70.37 1.60 58.64
C LEU A 283 -69.74 2.02 59.97
N LEU A 284 -68.53 2.59 59.97
CA LEU A 284 -67.90 3.14 61.18
C LEU A 284 -68.73 4.24 61.83
N ARG A 285 -69.39 5.09 61.03
CA ARG A 285 -70.19 6.23 61.54
C ARG A 285 -71.57 5.82 62.08
N ARG A 286 -72.20 4.78 61.52
CA ARG A 286 -73.61 4.42 61.80
C ARG A 286 -73.80 3.08 62.51
N GLY A 287 -72.75 2.28 62.65
CA GLY A 287 -72.81 0.93 63.23
C GLY A 287 -72.89 0.96 64.76
N ASN A 288 -74.11 1.02 65.30
CA ASN A 288 -74.32 1.03 66.76
C ASN A 288 -74.22 -0.36 67.43
N ASN A 289 -73.99 -1.43 66.65
CA ASN A 289 -73.90 -2.83 67.11
C ASN A 289 -72.57 -3.50 66.73
N LEU A 290 -71.52 -2.72 66.50
CA LEU A 290 -70.18 -3.24 66.17
C LEU A 290 -69.36 -3.43 67.44
N THR A 291 -68.71 -4.59 67.56
CA THR A 291 -67.68 -4.83 68.59
C THR A 291 -66.42 -4.00 68.31
N GLU A 292 -65.61 -3.74 69.33
CA GLU A 292 -64.37 -2.97 69.18
C GLU A 292 -63.41 -3.60 68.15
N ILE A 293 -63.30 -4.94 68.13
CA ILE A 293 -62.48 -5.68 67.14
C ILE A 293 -62.99 -5.43 65.71
N GLN A 294 -64.32 -5.38 65.51
CA GLN A 294 -64.90 -5.11 64.19
C GLN A 294 -64.67 -3.67 63.75
N LYS A 295 -64.75 -2.70 64.66
CA LYS A 295 -64.43 -1.29 64.36
C LYS A 295 -62.96 -1.13 63.94
N GLU A 296 -62.05 -1.79 64.66
CA GLU A 296 -60.63 -1.79 64.34
C GLU A 296 -60.36 -2.40 62.95
N ALA A 297 -60.94 -3.57 62.66
CA ALA A 297 -60.79 -4.22 61.35
C ALA A 297 -61.33 -3.35 60.18
N ILE A 298 -62.48 -2.70 60.35
CA ILE A 298 -63.05 -1.79 59.34
C ILE A 298 -62.17 -0.53 59.18
N SER A 299 -61.61 -0.02 60.28
CA SER A 299 -60.68 1.12 60.22
C SER A 299 -59.40 0.79 59.46
N ILE A 300 -58.84 -0.40 59.65
CA ILE A 300 -57.66 -0.88 58.91
C ILE A 300 -58.00 -1.03 57.43
N ALA A 301 -59.12 -1.68 57.09
CA ALA A 301 -59.56 -1.87 55.72
C ALA A 301 -59.84 -0.53 55.00
N SER A 302 -60.40 0.45 55.71
CA SER A 302 -60.63 1.80 55.16
C SER A 302 -59.32 2.54 54.91
N GLY A 303 -58.31 2.36 55.78
CA GLY A 303 -56.98 2.93 55.58
C GLY A 303 -56.26 2.33 54.38
N GLU A 304 -56.38 1.02 54.17
CA GLU A 304 -55.75 0.34 53.05
C GLU A 304 -56.42 0.68 51.71
N ALA A 305 -57.75 0.85 51.67
CA ALA A 305 -58.46 1.28 50.46
C ALA A 305 -58.16 2.73 50.04
N GLN A 306 -57.52 3.54 50.90
CA GLN A 306 -57.18 4.94 50.65
C GLN A 306 -55.68 5.16 50.35
N ARG A 307 -54.85 4.13 50.56
CA ARG A 307 -53.43 4.13 50.17
C ARG A 307 -53.26 4.01 48.66
#